data_AF-A0A0C2NIY6-F1
#
_entry.id   AF-A0A0C2NIY6-F1
#
_cell.length_a   1.000
_cell.length_b   1.000
_cell.length_c   1.000
_cell.angle_alpha   90.00
_cell.angle_beta   90.00
_cell.angle_gamma   90.00
#
_symmetry.space_group_name_H-M   'P 1'
#
loop_
_entity.id
_entity.type
_entity.pdbx_description
1 polymer ?
#
loop_
_entity_poly.entity_id
_entity_poly.type
_entity_poly.pdbx_seq_one_letter_code
_entity_poly.pdbx_strand_id
1 'polypeptide(L)'
;MINPTIQTFILFPKKYRLSLLVSKSLSLCFYNFIVWITTFYKFFECWLNILAELLQFGDRCFYLDWWNATSVNQFWRSWNIPVHRWSKSHVFSPLLRMGYSNRTGIIVVFVLSGILHEFIISNVFKTFNIWLFSVMALQIPLSMIAIDPSHKNKFRTLYLLLLLLNHGMMPLVYHIHYYRVNGVCICCSK
;
A
#
# COMPACT_ATOMS: atom_id res chain seq x y z
N MET A 1 20.19 -0.60 11.90
CA MET A 1 19.74 -0.81 13.29
C MET A 1 18.24 -1.03 13.26
N ILE A 2 17.76 -2.18 13.74
CA ILE A 2 16.32 -2.48 13.83
C ILE A 2 15.74 -1.64 14.95
N ASN A 3 14.58 -1.01 14.74
CA ASN A 3 13.90 -0.28 15.80
C ASN A 3 13.67 -1.23 17.00
N PRO A 4 14.10 -0.88 18.24
CA PRO A 4 13.95 -1.74 19.42
C PRO A 4 12.48 -2.17 19.67
N THR A 5 11.51 -1.39 19.21
CA THR A 5 10.09 -1.75 19.24
C THR A 5 9.76 -2.97 18.37
N ILE A 6 10.40 -3.10 17.20
CA ILE A 6 10.22 -4.25 16.28
C ILE A 6 10.85 -5.51 16.88
N GLN A 7 12.02 -5.39 17.51
CA GLN A 7 12.67 -6.50 18.21
C GLN A 7 11.80 -7.07 19.34
N THR A 8 11.18 -6.17 20.11
CA THR A 8 10.21 -6.54 21.17
C THR A 8 8.96 -7.20 20.59
N PHE A 9 8.58 -6.89 19.34
CA PHE A 9 7.41 -7.45 18.67
C PHE A 9 7.67 -8.84 18.05
N ILE A 10 8.92 -9.14 17.70
CA ILE A 10 9.31 -10.43 17.12
C ILE A 10 9.49 -11.50 18.21
N LEU A 11 10.05 -11.11 19.35
CA LEU A 11 10.28 -11.98 20.51
C LEU A 11 9.01 -12.32 21.31
N PHE A 12 7.82 -12.03 20.78
CA PHE A 12 6.53 -12.16 21.46
C PHE A 12 6.38 -13.53 22.16
N PRO A 13 6.48 -13.58 23.50
CA PRO A 13 5.98 -14.71 24.26
C PRO A 13 4.45 -14.67 24.16
N LYS A 14 3.79 -15.84 24.15
CA LYS A 14 2.32 -16.00 24.26
C LYS A 14 1.69 -15.38 25.53
N LYS A 15 2.44 -14.59 26.30
CA LYS A 15 2.19 -14.17 27.69
C LYS A 15 1.80 -12.69 27.87
N TYR A 16 1.74 -11.88 26.81
CA TYR A 16 1.36 -10.46 26.91
C TYR A 16 -0.15 -10.23 26.79
N ARG A 17 -0.66 -9.22 27.52
CA ARG A 17 -2.07 -8.77 27.48
C ARG A 17 -2.41 -8.19 26.11
N LEU A 18 -3.61 -8.48 25.59
CA LEU A 18 -4.13 -7.98 24.30
C LEU A 18 -4.01 -6.45 24.17
N SER A 19 -4.25 -5.71 25.25
CA SER A 19 -4.14 -4.24 25.28
C SER A 19 -2.74 -3.73 24.92
N LEU A 20 -1.69 -4.43 25.37
CA LEU A 20 -0.31 -4.07 25.07
C LEU A 20 0.05 -4.38 23.61
N LEU A 21 -0.46 -5.49 23.07
CA LEU A 21 -0.30 -5.84 21.66
C LEU A 21 -0.92 -4.77 20.76
N VAL A 22 -2.17 -4.38 21.04
CA VAL A 22 -2.87 -3.35 20.27
C VAL A 22 -2.14 -2.01 20.32
N SER A 23 -1.71 -1.58 21.52
CA SER A 23 -0.98 -0.32 21.69
C SER A 23 0.33 -0.31 20.89
N LYS A 24 1.15 -1.36 20.99
CA LYS A 24 2.42 -1.45 20.26
C LYS A 24 2.22 -1.52 18.74
N SER A 25 1.24 -2.29 18.27
CA SER A 25 0.89 -2.37 16.85
C SER A 25 0.50 -0.99 16.31
N LEU A 26 -0.34 -0.25 17.04
CA LEU A 26 -0.81 1.06 16.61
C LEU A 26 0.34 2.09 16.54
N SER A 27 1.26 2.09 17.50
CA SER A 27 2.46 2.95 17.46
C SER A 27 3.35 2.62 16.26
N LEU A 28 3.54 1.34 15.95
CA LEU A 28 4.30 0.90 14.77
C LEU A 28 3.58 1.26 13.46
N CYS A 29 2.25 1.13 13.40
CA CYS A 29 1.47 1.58 12.25
C CYS A 29 1.72 3.04 11.94
N PHE A 30 1.65 3.89 12.97
CA PHE A 30 1.83 5.32 12.80
C PHE A 30 3.24 5.66 12.31
N TYR A 31 4.27 5.03 12.89
CA TYR A 31 5.65 5.17 12.45
C TYR A 31 5.83 4.76 10.98
N ASN A 32 5.36 3.56 10.60
CA ASN A 32 5.44 3.06 9.23
C ASN A 32 4.68 3.96 8.24
N PHE A 33 3.55 4.51 8.65
CA PHE A 33 2.79 5.44 7.82
C PHE A 33 3.55 6.74 7.55
N ILE A 34 4.22 7.32 8.56
CA ILE A 34 5.10 8.49 8.36
C ILE A 34 6.22 8.16 7.38
N VAL A 35 6.85 6.99 7.52
CA VAL A 35 7.89 6.53 6.58
C VAL A 35 7.33 6.43 5.16
N TRP A 36 6.13 5.87 5.00
CA TRP A 36 5.46 5.76 3.70
C TRP A 36 5.16 7.12 3.05
N ILE A 37 4.61 8.08 3.80
CA ILE A 37 4.37 9.45 3.33
C ILE A 37 5.69 10.14 2.94
N THR A 38 6.73 9.96 3.76
CA THR A 38 8.04 10.55 3.49
C THR A 38 8.67 9.97 2.22
N THR A 39 8.57 8.65 2.03
CA THR A 39 9.03 7.97 0.81
C THR A 39 8.24 8.42 -0.41
N PHE A 40 6.93 8.59 -0.28
CA PHE A 40 6.10 9.15 -1.36
C PHE A 40 6.61 10.53 -1.77
N TYR A 41 6.80 11.45 -0.82
CA TYR A 41 7.30 12.79 -1.12
C TYR A 41 8.69 12.75 -1.78
N LYS A 42 9.63 12.02 -1.19
CA LYS A 42 10.99 11.90 -1.75
C LYS A 42 11.00 11.34 -3.18
N PHE A 43 10.13 10.39 -3.47
CA PHE A 43 10.09 9.76 -4.79
C PHE A 43 9.32 10.61 -5.80
N PHE A 44 8.05 10.94 -5.54
CA PHE A 44 7.19 11.63 -6.49
C PHE A 44 7.51 13.11 -6.63
N GLU A 45 7.80 13.79 -5.51
CA GLU A 45 8.07 15.23 -5.53
C GLU A 45 9.53 15.52 -5.88
N CYS A 46 10.49 14.86 -5.21
CA CYS A 46 11.90 15.18 -5.43
C CYS A 46 12.47 14.41 -6.62
N TRP A 47 12.48 13.07 -6.54
CA TRP A 47 13.20 12.24 -7.50
C TRP A 47 12.65 12.33 -8.93
N LEU A 48 11.33 12.23 -9.12
CA LEU A 48 10.74 12.30 -10.47
C LEU A 48 10.85 13.68 -11.09
N ASN A 49 10.79 14.77 -10.32
CA ASN A 49 11.00 16.12 -10.85
C ASN A 49 12.46 16.36 -11.22
N ILE A 50 13.43 15.87 -10.41
CA ILE A 50 14.86 15.92 -10.79
C ILE A 50 15.07 15.16 -12.09
N LEU A 51 14.54 13.94 -12.20
CA LEU A 51 14.64 13.14 -13.41
C LEU A 51 13.97 13.82 -14.61
N ALA A 52 12.82 14.47 -14.42
CA ALA A 52 12.14 15.21 -15.46
C ALA A 52 12.96 16.42 -15.94
N GLU A 53 13.63 17.14 -15.05
CA GLU A 53 14.53 18.24 -15.42
C GLU A 53 15.71 17.72 -16.24
N LEU A 54 16.36 16.65 -15.78
CA LEU A 54 17.50 16.03 -16.46
C LEU A 54 17.14 15.51 -17.86
N LEU A 55 15.93 14.99 -18.02
CA LEU A 55 15.43 14.47 -19.29
C LEU A 55 14.69 15.52 -20.14
N GLN A 56 14.61 16.77 -19.68
CA GLN A 56 13.82 17.84 -20.31
C GLN A 56 12.35 17.43 -20.55
N PHE A 57 11.79 16.65 -19.63
CA PHE A 57 10.44 16.14 -19.68
C PHE A 57 9.45 17.19 -19.12
N GLY A 58 8.53 17.63 -19.97
CA GLY A 58 7.58 18.69 -19.64
C GLY A 58 6.36 18.26 -18.82
N ASP A 59 5.91 17.00 -18.92
CA ASP A 59 4.74 16.53 -18.17
C ASP A 59 5.11 16.08 -16.75
N ARG A 60 5.00 17.01 -15.79
CA ARG A 60 5.34 16.76 -14.38
C ARG A 60 4.15 16.33 -13.53
N CYS A 61 3.03 15.93 -14.14
CA CYS A 61 1.84 15.48 -13.42
C CYS A 61 2.01 14.03 -12.93
N PHE A 62 2.81 13.84 -11.89
CA PHE A 62 3.08 12.52 -11.32
C PHE A 62 2.02 12.04 -10.30
N TYR A 63 1.34 12.98 -9.64
CA TYR A 63 0.25 12.74 -8.69
C TYR A 63 -0.73 13.93 -8.67
N LEU A 64 -1.90 13.74 -8.07
CA LEU A 64 -2.92 14.77 -7.79
C LEU A 64 -3.25 14.77 -6.29
N ASP A 65 -4.20 15.59 -5.83
CA ASP A 65 -4.63 15.74 -4.42
C ASP A 65 -5.31 14.49 -3.84
N TRP A 66 -4.60 13.37 -3.80
CA TRP A 66 -5.08 12.06 -3.40
C TRP A 66 -5.43 12.01 -1.91
N TRP A 67 -4.83 12.87 -1.09
CA TRP A 67 -5.15 13.01 0.34
C TRP A 67 -6.56 13.56 0.58
N ASN A 68 -7.11 14.29 -0.40
CA ASN A 68 -8.48 14.82 -0.38
C ASN A 68 -9.48 13.88 -1.07
N ALA A 69 -9.05 12.66 -1.45
CA ALA A 69 -9.93 11.71 -2.11
C ALA A 69 -11.13 11.32 -1.21
N THR A 70 -12.32 11.37 -1.79
CA THR A 70 -13.59 11.03 -1.11
C THR A 70 -14.01 9.58 -1.35
N SER A 71 -13.31 8.86 -2.23
CA SER A 71 -13.53 7.46 -2.54
C SER A 71 -12.21 6.75 -2.84
N VAL A 72 -12.20 5.42 -2.65
CA VAL A 72 -11.05 4.55 -3.00
C VAL A 72 -10.69 4.66 -4.47
N ASN A 73 -11.70 4.76 -5.35
CA ASN A 73 -11.48 4.96 -6.78
C ASN A 73 -10.77 6.28 -7.09
N GLN A 74 -11.17 7.37 -6.42
CA GLN A 74 -10.53 8.67 -6.61
C GLN A 74 -9.07 8.61 -6.15
N PHE A 75 -8.78 7.97 -5.01
CA PHE A 75 -7.41 7.80 -4.52
C PHE A 75 -6.52 7.05 -5.51
N TRP A 76 -6.93 5.86 -5.97
CA TRP A 76 -6.11 5.06 -6.88
C TRP A 76 -5.85 5.73 -8.23
N ARG A 77 -6.70 6.68 -8.63
CA ARG A 77 -6.55 7.48 -9.85
C ARG A 77 -5.70 8.74 -9.66
N SER A 78 -5.43 9.16 -8.43
CA SER A 78 -4.72 10.40 -8.10
C SER A 78 -3.36 10.18 -7.45
N TRP A 79 -3.15 9.04 -6.79
CA TRP A 79 -1.91 8.73 -6.07
C TRP A 79 -0.69 8.59 -6.98
N ASN A 80 -0.78 7.77 -8.03
CA ASN A 80 0.32 7.47 -8.94
C ASN A 80 -0.18 7.55 -10.39
N ILE A 81 -0.09 8.74 -10.96
CA ILE A 81 -0.61 9.03 -12.30
C ILE A 81 0.10 8.21 -13.38
N PRO A 82 1.44 8.03 -13.38
CA PRO A 82 2.12 7.18 -14.35
C PRO A 82 1.57 5.75 -14.40
N VAL A 83 1.45 5.08 -13.25
CA VAL A 83 0.93 3.71 -13.18
C VAL A 83 -0.55 3.67 -13.52
N HIS A 84 -1.34 4.66 -13.09
CA HIS A 84 -2.75 4.75 -13.44
C HIS A 84 -2.96 4.90 -14.95
N ARG A 85 -2.23 5.82 -15.60
CA ARG A 85 -2.28 6.03 -17.05
C ARG A 85 -1.86 4.78 -17.80
N TRP A 86 -0.75 4.14 -17.39
CA TRP A 86 -0.27 2.89 -17.98
C TRP A 86 -1.32 1.78 -17.89
N SER A 87 -1.91 1.57 -16.70
CA SER A 87 -2.93 0.54 -16.47
C SER A 87 -4.19 0.84 -17.28
N LYS A 88 -4.57 2.12 -17.40
CA LYS A 88 -5.73 2.53 -18.18
C LYS A 88 -5.52 2.25 -19.67
N SER A 89 -4.35 2.59 -20.23
CA SER A 89 -4.11 2.46 -21.68
C SER A 89 -3.78 1.04 -22.13
N HIS A 90 -3.07 0.27 -21.31
CA HIS A 90 -2.55 -1.07 -21.69
C HIS A 90 -3.38 -2.24 -21.16
N VAL A 91 -4.21 -2.03 -20.14
CA VAL A 91 -5.01 -3.11 -19.54
C VAL A 91 -6.49 -2.80 -19.63
N PHE A 92 -6.94 -1.70 -19.02
CA PHE A 92 -8.37 -1.39 -18.90
C PHE A 92 -9.03 -1.09 -20.26
N SER A 93 -8.49 -0.15 -21.03
CA SER A 93 -9.09 0.26 -22.31
C SER A 93 -9.12 -0.86 -23.35
N PRO A 94 -8.06 -1.68 -23.51
CA PRO A 94 -8.12 -2.88 -24.36
C PRO A 94 -9.23 -3.85 -23.96
N LEU A 95 -9.39 -4.15 -22.66
CA LEU A 95 -10.46 -5.04 -22.18
C LEU A 95 -11.85 -4.51 -22.55
N LEU A 96 -12.07 -3.20 -22.41
CA LEU A 96 -13.34 -2.59 -22.84
C LEU A 96 -13.54 -2.69 -24.36
N ARG A 97 -12.49 -2.47 -25.15
CA ARG A 97 -12.56 -2.62 -26.62
C ARG A 97 -12.83 -4.06 -27.06
N MET A 98 -12.45 -5.05 -26.25
CA MET A 98 -12.77 -6.46 -26.46
C MET A 98 -14.20 -6.84 -26.02
N GLY A 99 -14.99 -5.89 -25.50
CA GLY A 99 -16.38 -6.12 -25.08
C GLY A 99 -16.55 -6.55 -23.62
N TYR A 100 -15.49 -6.55 -22.80
CA TYR A 100 -15.63 -6.84 -21.37
C TYR A 100 -16.29 -5.69 -20.61
N SER A 101 -16.95 -6.03 -19.49
CA SER A 101 -17.60 -5.03 -18.64
C SER A 101 -16.59 -4.15 -17.89
N ASN A 102 -17.02 -2.94 -17.49
CA ASN A 102 -16.24 -2.06 -16.60
C ASN A 102 -15.80 -2.76 -15.31
N ARG A 103 -16.68 -3.60 -14.72
CA ARG A 103 -16.36 -4.35 -13.49
C ARG A 103 -15.23 -5.34 -13.72
N THR A 104 -15.28 -6.08 -14.82
CA THR A 104 -14.23 -7.02 -15.22
C THR A 104 -12.90 -6.28 -15.40
N GLY A 105 -12.91 -5.13 -16.09
CA GLY A 105 -11.70 -4.31 -16.28
C GLY A 105 -11.08 -3.86 -14.95
N ILE A 106 -11.90 -3.40 -14.00
CA ILE A 106 -11.43 -3.00 -12.66
C ILE A 106 -10.81 -4.21 -11.94
N ILE A 107 -11.50 -5.35 -11.89
CA ILE A 107 -11.00 -6.56 -11.23
C ILE A 107 -9.65 -6.97 -11.80
N VAL A 108 -9.51 -7.04 -13.12
CA VAL A 108 -8.26 -7.44 -13.78
C VAL A 108 -7.12 -6.47 -13.45
N VAL A 109 -7.35 -5.17 -13.48
CA VAL A 109 -6.33 -4.16 -13.12
C VAL A 109 -5.88 -4.33 -11.66
N PHE A 110 -6.82 -4.51 -10.72
CA PHE A 110 -6.48 -4.69 -9.31
C PHE A 110 -5.76 -6.01 -9.04
N VAL A 111 -6.17 -7.11 -9.68
CA VAL A 111 -5.51 -8.43 -9.55
C VAL A 111 -4.10 -8.37 -10.11
N LEU A 112 -3.92 -7.83 -11.32
CA LEU A 112 -2.60 -7.65 -11.93
C LEU A 112 -1.69 -6.78 -11.05
N SER A 113 -2.22 -5.67 -10.54
CA SER A 113 -1.50 -4.79 -9.61
C SER A 113 -1.12 -5.54 -8.34
N GLY A 114 -2.03 -6.31 -7.74
CA GLY A 114 -1.76 -7.11 -6.54
C GLY A 114 -0.64 -8.13 -6.74
N ILE A 115 -0.61 -8.83 -7.88
CA ILE A 115 0.45 -9.79 -8.22
C ILE A 115 1.81 -9.09 -8.31
N LEU A 116 1.87 -7.94 -8.99
CA LEU A 116 3.11 -7.17 -9.13
C LEU A 116 3.61 -6.64 -7.78
N HIS A 117 2.71 -6.12 -6.94
CA HIS A 117 3.08 -5.64 -5.60
C HIS A 117 3.58 -6.79 -4.71
N GLU A 118 2.92 -7.95 -4.71
CA GLU A 118 3.38 -9.14 -3.99
C GLU A 118 4.76 -9.57 -4.48
N PHE A 119 5.00 -9.59 -5.78
CA PHE A 119 6.29 -9.94 -6.36
C PHE A 119 7.41 -8.99 -5.92
N ILE A 120 7.18 -7.68 -5.97
CA ILE A 120 8.16 -6.66 -5.56
C ILE A 120 8.48 -6.80 -4.08
N ILE A 121 7.44 -6.80 -3.22
CA ILE A 121 7.63 -6.87 -1.77
C ILE A 121 8.25 -8.20 -1.36
N SER A 122 7.86 -9.32 -1.98
CA SER A 122 8.46 -10.61 -1.68
C SER A 122 9.95 -10.64 -2.00
N ASN A 123 10.39 -9.97 -3.07
CA ASN A 123 11.80 -9.86 -3.43
C ASN A 123 12.59 -8.92 -2.51
N VAL A 124 11.97 -7.84 -2.03
CA VAL A 124 12.59 -6.89 -1.09
C VAL A 124 12.80 -7.55 0.28
N PHE A 125 11.75 -8.20 0.80
CA PHE A 125 11.78 -8.86 2.11
C PHE A 125 12.28 -10.31 2.05
N LYS A 126 12.66 -10.83 0.88
CA LYS A 126 13.11 -12.21 0.68
C LYS A 126 12.15 -13.25 1.30
N THR A 127 10.85 -12.98 1.21
CA THR A 127 9.81 -13.84 1.77
C THR A 127 8.52 -13.73 0.96
N PHE A 128 7.89 -14.85 0.65
CA PHE A 128 6.60 -14.89 -0.03
C PHE A 128 5.48 -15.22 0.98
N ASN A 129 4.39 -14.43 1.02
CA ASN A 129 3.36 -14.59 2.07
C ASN A 129 1.93 -14.18 1.64
N ILE A 130 1.70 -13.76 0.39
CA ILE A 130 0.39 -13.46 -0.23
C ILE A 130 -0.51 -12.41 0.48
N TRP A 131 -0.09 -11.87 1.63
CA TRP A 131 -0.88 -10.94 2.42
C TRP A 131 -1.12 -9.63 1.69
N LEU A 132 -0.12 -9.12 0.97
CA LEU A 132 -0.26 -7.86 0.23
C LEU A 132 -1.26 -8.03 -0.92
N PHE A 133 -1.13 -9.11 -1.69
CA PHE A 133 -2.13 -9.47 -2.70
C PHE A 133 -3.55 -9.55 -2.12
N SER A 134 -3.71 -10.25 -0.99
CA SER A 134 -5.01 -10.44 -0.33
C SER A 134 -5.63 -9.12 0.10
N VAL A 135 -4.83 -8.20 0.67
CA VAL A 135 -5.32 -6.87 1.07
C VAL A 135 -5.67 -6.01 -0.14
N MET A 136 -4.91 -6.07 -1.23
CA MET A 136 -5.28 -5.35 -2.47
C MET A 136 -6.56 -5.91 -3.10
N ALA A 137 -6.76 -7.23 -3.07
CA ALA A 137 -7.99 -7.87 -3.54
C ALA A 137 -9.21 -7.46 -2.69
N LEU A 138 -9.05 -7.36 -1.37
CA LEU A 138 -10.10 -6.90 -0.44
C LEU A 138 -10.50 -5.42 -0.64
N GLN A 139 -9.70 -4.63 -1.35
CA GLN A 139 -10.09 -3.25 -1.69
C GLN A 139 -11.06 -3.18 -2.88
N ILE A 140 -11.21 -4.25 -3.67
CA ILE A 140 -12.11 -4.29 -4.83
C ILE A 140 -13.58 -4.13 -4.40
N PRO A 141 -14.11 -4.88 -3.40
CA PRO A 141 -15.48 -4.65 -2.92
C PRO A 141 -15.70 -3.21 -2.41
N LEU A 142 -14.72 -2.66 -1.69
CA LEU A 142 -14.79 -1.30 -1.15
C LEU A 142 -14.85 -0.25 -2.28
N SER A 143 -14.12 -0.48 -3.37
CA SER A 143 -14.13 0.41 -4.53
C SER A 143 -15.45 0.36 -5.31
N MET A 144 -16.17 -0.76 -5.25
CA MET A 144 -17.51 -0.89 -5.86
C MET A 144 -18.61 -0.23 -5.02
N ILE A 145 -18.50 -0.26 -3.68
CA ILE A 145 -19.50 0.32 -2.77
C ILE A 145 -19.39 1.86 -2.73
N ALA A 146 -18.18 2.42 -2.87
CA ALA A 146 -17.90 3.85 -2.76
C ALA A 146 -18.42 4.73 -3.94
N ILE A 147 -19.43 4.26 -4.69
CA ILE A 147 -20.05 4.97 -5.81
C ILE A 147 -21.22 5.85 -5.34
N ASP A 148 -21.82 5.55 -4.18
CA ASP A 148 -22.97 6.30 -3.67
C ASP A 148 -22.57 7.69 -3.11
N PRO A 149 -23.07 8.80 -3.72
CA PRO A 149 -22.73 10.16 -3.30
C PRO A 149 -23.29 10.56 -1.93
N SER A 150 -24.23 9.80 -1.34
CA SER A 150 -24.87 10.13 -0.06
C SER A 150 -23.96 9.95 1.17
N HIS A 151 -22.83 9.26 1.04
CA HIS A 151 -22.00 8.84 2.18
C HIS A 151 -20.55 9.38 2.15
N LYS A 152 -20.25 10.37 1.29
CA LYS A 152 -18.87 10.86 1.00
C LYS A 152 -17.99 11.13 2.23
N ASN A 153 -18.51 11.79 3.26
CA ASN A 153 -17.72 12.13 4.45
C ASN A 153 -17.41 10.92 5.34
N LYS A 154 -18.37 10.01 5.54
CA LYS A 154 -18.17 8.77 6.31
C LYS A 154 -17.18 7.85 5.59
N PHE A 155 -17.28 7.75 4.26
CA PHE A 155 -16.34 6.99 3.44
C PHE A 155 -14.93 7.56 3.45
N ARG A 156 -14.77 8.89 3.43
CA ARG A 156 -13.45 9.53 3.55
C ARG A 156 -12.73 9.13 4.85
N THR A 157 -13.41 9.24 5.99
CA THR A 157 -12.80 8.89 7.29
C THR A 157 -12.45 7.41 7.36
N LEU A 158 -13.38 6.53 6.96
CA LEU A 158 -13.13 5.08 6.93
C LEU A 158 -11.95 4.73 6.02
N TYR A 159 -11.89 5.34 4.84
CA TYR A 159 -10.82 5.11 3.89
C TYR A 159 -9.45 5.57 4.42
N LEU A 160 -9.36 6.76 5.01
CA LEU A 160 -8.10 7.24 5.61
C LEU A 160 -7.61 6.33 6.74
N LEU A 161 -8.54 5.80 7.55
CA LEU A 161 -8.21 4.80 8.57
C LEU A 161 -7.70 3.50 7.95
N LEU A 162 -8.34 3.01 6.90
CA LEU A 162 -7.88 1.81 6.17
C LEU A 162 -6.52 2.06 5.49
N LEU A 163 -6.27 3.26 4.97
CA LEU A 163 -4.99 3.62 4.37
C LEU A 163 -3.87 3.58 5.41
N LEU A 164 -4.11 4.16 6.60
CA LEU A 164 -3.20 4.12 7.74
C LEU A 164 -2.91 2.67 8.18
N LEU A 165 -3.96 1.87 8.35
CA LEU A 165 -3.82 0.48 8.80
C LEU A 165 -3.10 -0.38 7.76
N ASN A 166 -3.45 -0.26 6.47
CA ASN A 166 -2.84 -1.07 5.41
C ASN A 166 -1.35 -0.75 5.25
N HIS A 167 -0.98 0.52 5.07
CA HIS A 167 0.42 0.90 4.88
C HIS A 167 1.24 0.81 6.17
N GLY A 168 0.59 0.94 7.34
CA GLY A 168 1.23 0.78 8.63
C GLY A 168 1.54 -0.68 9.01
N MET A 169 0.61 -1.60 8.72
CA MET A 169 0.71 -3.01 9.13
C MET A 169 1.44 -3.89 8.12
N MET A 170 1.34 -3.62 6.82
CA MET A 170 1.93 -4.52 5.81
C MET A 170 3.45 -4.69 5.98
N PRO A 171 4.27 -3.62 6.07
CA PRO A 171 5.71 -3.78 6.28
C PRO A 171 6.03 -4.53 7.58
N LEU A 172 5.22 -4.36 8.63
CA LEU A 172 5.37 -5.05 9.90
C LEU A 172 5.15 -6.56 9.76
N VAL A 173 4.09 -6.98 9.05
CA VAL A 173 3.80 -8.40 8.80
C VAL A 173 4.93 -9.06 8.02
N TYR A 174 5.42 -8.42 6.96
CA TYR A 174 6.52 -8.95 6.16
C TYR A 174 7.84 -8.98 6.95
N HIS A 175 8.15 -7.96 7.74
CA HIS A 175 9.31 -8.00 8.63
C HIS A 175 9.22 -9.14 9.65
N ILE A 176 8.10 -9.27 10.38
CA ILE A 176 7.93 -10.35 11.37
C ILE A 176 8.08 -11.71 10.72
N HIS A 177 7.46 -11.91 9.55
CA HIS A 177 7.56 -13.16 8.82
C HIS A 177 8.99 -13.48 8.39
N TYR A 178 9.72 -12.49 7.86
CA TYR A 178 11.13 -12.63 7.51
C TYR A 178 11.98 -13.10 8.69
N TYR A 179 11.83 -12.49 9.86
CA TYR A 179 12.59 -12.88 11.06
C TYR A 179 12.23 -14.27 11.58
N ARG A 180 10.96 -14.67 11.45
CA ARG A 180 10.51 -16.02 11.84
C ARG A 180 11.06 -17.11 10.91
N VAL A 181 11.06 -16.86 9.60
CA VAL A 181 11.51 -17.85 8.60
C VAL A 181 13.03 -17.97 8.58
N ASN A 182 13.76 -16.86 8.65
CA ASN A 182 15.22 -16.87 8.53
C ASN A 182 15.96 -17.14 9.85
N GLY A 183 15.24 -17.51 10.92
CA GLY A 183 15.85 -17.97 12.18
C GLY A 183 16.77 -16.95 12.87
N VAL A 184 16.70 -15.66 12.51
CA VAL A 184 17.49 -14.61 13.15
C VAL A 184 16.90 -14.37 14.54
N CYS A 185 17.35 -15.18 15.49
CA CYS A 185 17.10 -15.00 16.91
C CYS A 185 17.74 -13.68 17.31
N ILE A 186 16.92 -12.64 17.45
CA ILE A 186 17.39 -11.29 17.80
C ILE A 186 18.10 -11.27 19.17
N CYS A 187 17.91 -12.31 20.00
CA CYS A 187 18.65 -12.54 21.23
C CYS A 187 20.15 -12.85 21.05
N CYS A 188 20.64 -13.10 19.82
CA CYS A 188 22.06 -13.39 19.57
C CYS A 188 22.89 -12.21 19.04
N SER A 189 22.30 -11.02 18.87
CA SER A 189 23.08 -9.80 18.65
C SER A 189 23.45 -9.20 20.00
N LYS A 190 24.53 -9.71 20.60
CA LYS A 190 25.26 -8.94 21.63
C LYS A 190 25.84 -7.67 21.02
#